data_AF-A0A973JEH6-F1
#
_entry.id   AF-A0A973JEH6-F1
#
_cell.length_a   1.000
_cell.length_b   1.000
_cell.length_c   1.000
_cell.angle_alpha   90.00
_cell.angle_beta   90.00
_cell.angle_gamma   90.00
#
_symmetry.space_group_name_H-M   'P 1'
#
loop_
_entity.id
_entity.type
_entity.pdbx_description
1 polymer ?
#
loop_
_entity_poly.entity_id
_entity_poly.type
_entity_poly.pdbx_seq_one_letter_code
_entity_poly.pdbx_strand_id
1 'polypeptide(L)'
;FKAIMKKPYGLILLVGPTGSGKTTTAHAALHLINKPNMKIWTVEDPVEITQQGIRQVQAHHKIGLDFSSAMRAFLRADPDVIMVGEMRDYETAKMGIEASTTGHLVLSTLHTNNAPETIVRLLDIGIDPFAFADSLLCVLAQRLVRCLCGECREPYHPVKEEFDDLVRHYGEQSFSNLKIAYDDDFTLYRAKGCPECNNTGYRGMTGLFELLVATDAIKQMIIGRKSIAAIRKSAITEGMHTLLQGGILKVLRGETDFIEVLSVCIR
;
A
#
# COMPACT_ATOMS: atom_id res chain seq x y z
N PHE A 1 1.42 10.28 0.84
CA PHE A 1 2.19 9.42 1.76
C PHE A 1 3.28 10.15 2.56
N LYS A 2 4.29 10.79 1.93
CA LYS A 2 5.37 11.51 2.66
C LYS A 2 4.89 12.51 3.73
N ALA A 3 3.82 13.26 3.45
CA ALA A 3 3.23 14.18 4.41
C ALA A 3 2.60 13.46 5.62
N ILE A 4 2.05 12.26 5.41
CA ILE A 4 1.43 11.44 6.45
C ILE A 4 2.49 10.87 7.39
N MET A 5 3.62 10.41 6.83
CA MET A 5 4.77 9.93 7.63
C MET A 5 5.37 10.99 8.56
N LYS A 6 5.10 12.28 8.32
CA LYS A 6 5.56 13.38 9.19
C LYS A 6 4.57 13.71 10.32
N LYS A 7 3.44 13.01 10.40
CA LYS A 7 2.51 13.17 11.52
C LYS A 7 3.17 12.66 12.81
N PRO A 8 2.94 13.33 13.95
CA PRO A 8 3.60 12.97 15.20
C PRO A 8 3.15 11.61 15.74
N TYR A 9 1.89 11.24 15.50
CA TYR A 9 1.28 9.99 15.93
C TYR A 9 0.19 9.57 14.95
N GLY A 10 -0.25 8.33 15.07
CA GLY A 10 -1.29 7.76 14.24
C GLY A 10 -0.93 6.38 13.69
N LEU A 11 -1.92 5.67 13.17
CA LEU A 11 -1.78 4.33 12.60
C LEU A 11 -1.69 4.39 11.07
N ILE A 12 -0.64 3.77 10.52
CA ILE A 12 -0.40 3.62 9.08
C ILE A 12 -0.36 2.13 8.77
N LEU A 13 -1.25 1.70 7.86
CA LEU A 13 -1.34 0.30 7.46
C LEU A 13 -0.83 0.12 6.03
N LEU A 14 0.14 -0.76 5.85
CA LEU A 14 0.64 -1.18 4.54
C LEU A 14 0.03 -2.53 4.20
N VAL A 15 -0.69 -2.64 3.09
CA VAL A 15 -1.47 -3.85 2.80
C VAL A 15 -1.24 -4.42 1.41
N GLY A 16 -1.40 -5.73 1.31
CA GLY A 16 -1.19 -6.47 0.07
C GLY A 16 -0.72 -7.91 0.31
N PRO A 17 -0.71 -8.75 -0.73
CA PRO A 17 -0.26 -10.14 -0.67
C PRO A 17 1.24 -10.21 -0.39
N THR A 18 1.73 -11.42 -0.13
CA THR A 18 3.17 -11.70 -0.08
C THR A 18 3.85 -11.29 -1.38
N GLY A 19 5.07 -10.76 -1.30
CA GLY A 19 5.81 -10.30 -2.48
C GLY A 19 5.31 -8.98 -3.08
N SER A 20 4.33 -8.30 -2.49
CA SER A 20 3.88 -6.98 -2.97
C SER A 20 4.82 -5.82 -2.63
N GLY A 21 5.91 -6.06 -1.89
CA GLY A 21 6.90 -5.03 -1.52
C GLY A 21 6.55 -4.20 -0.29
N LYS A 22 5.65 -4.67 0.59
CA LYS A 22 5.26 -3.99 1.84
C LYS A 22 6.46 -3.69 2.74
N THR A 23 7.31 -4.69 2.99
CA THR A 23 8.51 -4.54 3.84
C THR A 23 9.43 -3.45 3.29
N THR A 24 9.68 -3.46 1.97
CA THR A 24 10.49 -2.44 1.30
C THR A 24 9.90 -1.04 1.47
N THR A 25 8.59 -0.89 1.29
CA THR A 25 7.90 0.41 1.48
C THR A 25 7.93 0.85 2.94
N ALA A 26 7.73 -0.07 3.90
CA ALA A 26 7.80 0.22 5.34
C ALA A 26 9.18 0.78 5.70
N HIS A 27 10.23 0.07 5.32
CA HIS A 27 11.62 0.45 5.59
C HIS A 27 12.03 1.73 4.85
N ALA A 28 11.55 1.96 3.63
CA ALA A 28 11.74 3.25 2.95
C ALA A 28 11.04 4.41 3.67
N ALA A 29 9.86 4.15 4.25
CA ALA A 29 9.13 5.13 5.04
C ALA A 29 9.82 5.44 6.38
N LEU A 30 10.31 4.41 7.07
CA LEU A 30 11.09 4.57 8.31
C LEU A 30 12.38 5.33 8.05
N HIS A 31 13.10 5.01 6.96
CA HIS A 31 14.31 5.73 6.57
C HIS A 31 14.07 7.24 6.39
N LEU A 32 12.91 7.65 5.84
CA LEU A 32 12.57 9.06 5.65
C LEU A 32 12.46 9.84 6.97
N ILE A 33 12.09 9.17 8.06
CA ILE A 33 11.89 9.78 9.38
C ILE A 33 13.00 9.43 10.37
N ASN A 34 13.93 8.56 9.99
CA ASN A 34 15.04 8.12 10.84
C ASN A 34 15.99 9.29 11.11
N LYS A 35 15.85 9.87 12.30
CA LYS A 35 16.66 10.97 12.80
C LYS A 35 17.26 10.58 14.15
N PRO A 36 18.44 11.11 14.53
CA PRO A 36 19.09 10.76 15.80
C PRO A 36 18.23 10.94 17.06
N ASN A 37 17.28 11.87 17.02
CA ASN A 37 16.37 12.18 18.12
C ASN A 37 15.05 11.40 18.08
N MET A 38 14.88 10.45 17.16
CA MET A 38 13.69 9.60 17.07
C MET A 38 14.03 8.15 17.46
N LYS A 39 13.29 7.62 18.43
CA LYS A 39 13.38 6.25 18.92
C LYS A 39 12.43 5.35 18.13
N ILE A 40 12.94 4.80 17.03
CA ILE A 40 12.22 3.85 16.19
C ILE A 40 12.48 2.42 16.67
N TRP A 41 11.42 1.70 16.98
CA TRP A 41 11.43 0.28 17.36
C TRP A 41 10.67 -0.54 16.34
N THR A 42 11.23 -1.68 15.92
CA THR A 42 10.55 -2.61 15.01
C THR A 42 10.53 -4.01 15.60
N VAL A 43 9.44 -4.74 15.35
CA VAL A 43 9.38 -6.19 15.56
C VAL A 43 9.05 -6.87 14.23
N GLU A 44 9.91 -7.77 13.75
CA GLU A 44 9.84 -8.38 12.41
C GLU A 44 10.06 -9.90 12.48
N ASP A 45 9.59 -10.65 11.47
CA ASP A 45 9.71 -12.12 11.43
C ASP A 45 9.99 -12.62 10.00
N PRO A 46 11.26 -12.74 9.58
CA PRO A 46 12.48 -12.25 10.23
C PRO A 46 12.77 -10.77 9.91
N VAL A 47 13.87 -10.22 10.44
CA VAL A 47 14.38 -8.92 10.00
C VAL A 47 15.02 -9.05 8.61
N GLU A 48 14.39 -8.46 7.58
CA GLU A 48 14.83 -8.57 6.18
C GLU A 48 15.79 -7.46 5.76
N ILE A 49 15.57 -6.23 6.25
CA ILE A 49 16.32 -5.02 5.87
C ILE A 49 16.86 -4.39 7.15
N THR A 50 18.19 -4.34 7.30
CA THR A 50 18.81 -3.69 8.45
C THR A 50 18.99 -2.20 8.19
N GLN A 51 18.67 -1.38 9.20
CA GLN A 51 18.80 0.08 9.13
C GLN A 51 19.47 0.64 10.37
N GLN A 52 20.61 1.31 10.18
CA GLN A 52 21.30 1.99 11.27
C GLN A 52 20.40 3.05 11.91
N GLY A 53 20.41 3.13 13.25
CA GLY A 53 19.58 4.07 14.02
C GLY A 53 18.20 3.52 14.42
N ILE A 54 17.78 2.39 13.84
CA ILE A 54 16.54 1.70 14.19
C ILE A 54 16.85 0.53 15.13
N ARG A 55 16.00 0.34 16.15
CA ARG A 55 16.10 -0.79 17.09
C ARG A 55 15.20 -1.91 16.59
N GLN A 56 15.80 -2.87 15.88
CA GLN A 56 15.07 -3.94 15.24
C GLN A 56 15.13 -5.21 16.08
N VAL A 57 13.96 -5.73 16.43
CA VAL A 57 13.79 -6.98 17.17
C VAL A 57 13.23 -8.03 16.22
N GLN A 58 13.89 -9.18 16.17
CA GLN A 58 13.33 -10.33 15.46
C GLN A 58 12.43 -11.13 16.40
N ALA A 59 11.24 -11.50 15.94
CA ALA A 59 10.37 -12.40 16.67
C ALA A 59 11.03 -13.79 16.81
N HIS A 60 10.93 -14.35 18.01
CA HIS A 60 11.36 -15.70 18.34
C HIS A 60 10.25 -16.44 19.07
N HIS A 61 9.28 -16.95 18.30
CA HIS A 61 8.10 -17.67 18.81
C HIS A 61 8.45 -18.83 19.76
N LYS A 62 9.57 -19.54 19.51
CA LYS A 62 10.01 -20.67 20.34
C LYS A 62 10.31 -20.32 21.80
N ILE A 63 10.64 -19.06 22.08
CA ILE A 63 10.94 -18.56 23.43
C ILE A 63 9.86 -17.58 23.92
N GLY A 64 8.73 -17.48 23.22
CA GLY A 64 7.62 -16.59 23.57
C GLY A 64 7.86 -15.11 23.26
N LEU A 65 8.88 -14.76 22.46
CA LEU A 65 9.08 -13.40 21.96
C LEU A 65 8.33 -13.23 20.63
N ASP A 66 7.02 -13.01 20.72
CA ASP A 66 6.12 -12.75 19.58
C ASP A 66 5.85 -11.24 19.37
N PHE A 67 4.97 -10.91 18.42
CA PHE A 67 4.61 -9.51 18.13
C PHE A 67 3.95 -8.81 19.32
N SER A 68 3.06 -9.49 20.05
CA SER A 68 2.33 -8.90 21.17
C SER A 68 3.25 -8.60 22.37
N SER A 69 4.14 -9.53 22.71
CA SER A 69 5.12 -9.38 23.79
C SER A 69 6.15 -8.29 23.47
N ALA A 70 6.64 -8.23 22.22
CA ALA A 70 7.53 -7.16 21.76
C ALA A 70 6.84 -5.79 21.83
N MET A 71 5.59 -5.68 21.35
CA MET A 71 4.79 -4.45 21.46
C MET A 71 4.64 -3.97 22.91
N ARG A 72 4.39 -4.90 23.86
CA ARG A 72 4.30 -4.54 25.30
C ARG A 72 5.62 -3.98 25.82
N ALA A 73 6.74 -4.54 25.38
CA ALA A 73 8.07 -4.07 25.76
C ALA A 73 8.36 -2.68 25.18
N PHE A 74 8.01 -2.45 23.91
CA PHE A 74 8.21 -1.16 23.24
C PHE A 74 7.50 -0.03 23.95
N LEU A 75 6.24 -0.22 24.39
CA LEU A 75 5.49 0.81 25.12
C LEU A 75 6.14 1.25 26.44
N ARG A 76 7.08 0.47 27.00
CA ARG A 76 7.87 0.84 28.19
C ARG A 76 9.27 1.36 27.84
N ALA A 77 9.63 1.39 26.56
CA ALA A 77 10.93 1.78 26.05
C ALA A 77 10.99 3.22 25.53
N ASP A 78 9.98 4.03 25.88
CA ASP A 78 9.82 5.42 25.45
C ASP A 78 9.97 5.57 23.92
N PRO A 79 9.15 4.87 23.10
CA PRO A 79 9.27 4.89 21.65
C PRO A 79 8.66 6.17 21.07
N ASP A 80 9.17 6.64 19.93
CA ASP A 80 8.48 7.66 19.12
C ASP A 80 7.68 6.98 17.99
N VAL A 81 8.28 5.94 17.40
CA VAL A 81 7.72 5.19 16.28
C VAL A 81 7.83 3.71 16.56
N ILE A 82 6.74 3.00 16.31
CA ILE A 82 6.67 1.55 16.43
C ILE A 82 6.30 0.96 15.07
N MET A 83 7.08 -0.01 14.59
CA MET A 83 6.73 -0.81 13.42
C MET A 83 6.50 -2.26 13.84
N VAL A 84 5.34 -2.79 13.47
CA VAL A 84 5.01 -4.20 13.64
C VAL A 84 5.01 -4.86 12.27
N GLY A 85 5.81 -5.91 12.12
CA GLY A 85 5.97 -6.61 10.85
C GLY A 85 4.62 -7.06 10.28
N GLU A 86 3.72 -7.56 11.13
CA GLU A 86 2.37 -7.91 10.72
C GLU A 86 1.37 -7.86 11.88
N MET A 87 0.17 -7.32 11.62
CA MET A 87 -0.99 -7.43 12.51
C MET A 87 -1.88 -8.57 12.06
N ARG A 88 -1.67 -9.76 12.64
CA ARG A 88 -2.48 -10.96 12.33
C ARG A 88 -3.69 -11.12 13.23
N ASP A 89 -3.50 -10.85 14.50
CA ASP A 89 -4.46 -11.14 15.56
C ASP A 89 -5.06 -9.87 16.17
N TYR A 90 -6.20 -10.06 16.85
CA TYR A 90 -6.93 -9.01 17.53
C TYR A 90 -6.07 -8.29 18.57
N GLU A 91 -5.22 -9.02 19.29
CA GLU A 91 -4.43 -8.48 20.39
C GLU A 91 -3.38 -7.47 19.87
N THR A 92 -2.60 -7.86 18.88
CA THR A 92 -1.61 -7.01 18.22
C THR A 92 -2.27 -5.81 17.55
N ALA A 93 -3.42 -6.02 16.90
CA ALA A 93 -4.20 -4.95 16.28
C ALA A 93 -4.68 -3.92 17.32
N LYS A 94 -5.26 -4.39 18.42
CA LYS A 94 -5.73 -3.56 19.53
C LYS A 94 -4.58 -2.75 20.14
N MET A 95 -3.45 -3.40 20.41
CA MET A 95 -2.28 -2.73 20.99
C MET A 95 -1.71 -1.65 20.06
N GLY A 96 -1.68 -1.86 18.75
CA GLY A 96 -1.22 -0.85 17.82
C GLY A 96 -2.15 0.36 17.74
N ILE A 97 -3.47 0.15 17.87
CA ILE A 97 -4.45 1.24 17.96
C ILE A 97 -4.28 2.01 19.28
N GLU A 98 -4.17 1.32 20.42
CA GLU A 98 -3.93 1.95 21.71
C GLU A 98 -2.61 2.75 21.74
N ALA A 99 -1.54 2.18 21.19
CA ALA A 99 -0.25 2.86 21.01
C ALA A 99 -0.41 4.14 20.17
N SER A 100 -1.17 4.06 19.08
CA SER A 100 -1.45 5.21 18.23
C SER A 100 -2.24 6.31 18.96
N THR A 101 -3.30 5.95 19.70
CA THR A 101 -4.12 6.91 20.46
C THR A 101 -3.36 7.53 21.63
N THR A 102 -2.36 6.81 22.17
CA THR A 102 -1.47 7.32 23.24
C THR A 102 -0.32 8.19 22.73
N GLY A 103 -0.31 8.55 21.43
CA GLY A 103 0.62 9.53 20.89
C GLY A 103 1.85 8.96 20.18
N HIS A 104 1.82 7.70 19.76
CA HIS A 104 2.89 7.07 18.98
C HIS A 104 2.55 6.99 17.50
N LEU A 105 3.55 7.07 16.63
CA LEU A 105 3.36 6.73 15.21
C LEU A 105 3.53 5.22 15.05
N VAL A 106 2.50 4.53 14.57
CA VAL A 106 2.48 3.08 14.43
C VAL A 106 2.39 2.70 12.96
N LEU A 107 3.33 1.89 12.51
CA LEU A 107 3.33 1.28 11.17
C LEU A 107 3.08 -0.22 11.32
N SER A 108 2.21 -0.78 10.48
CA SER A 108 2.03 -2.22 10.44
C SER A 108 1.70 -2.72 9.05
N THR A 109 1.86 -4.02 8.83
CA THR A 109 1.43 -4.66 7.59
C THR A 109 0.26 -5.63 7.81
N LEU A 110 -0.61 -5.74 6.81
CA LEU A 110 -1.71 -6.72 6.77
C LEU A 110 -1.83 -7.36 5.39
N HIS A 111 -2.39 -8.57 5.36
CA HIS A 111 -2.70 -9.30 4.14
C HIS A 111 -4.16 -9.09 3.71
N THR A 112 -4.43 -7.94 3.10
CA THR A 112 -5.72 -7.63 2.46
C THR A 112 -5.50 -7.18 1.02
N ASN A 113 -6.54 -7.28 0.20
CA ASN A 113 -6.37 -7.04 -1.23
C ASN A 113 -6.37 -5.56 -1.59
N ASN A 114 -7.17 -4.75 -0.90
CA ASN A 114 -7.31 -3.32 -1.14
C ASN A 114 -7.48 -2.54 0.16
N ALA A 115 -7.35 -1.20 0.09
CA ALA A 115 -7.35 -0.36 1.28
C ALA A 115 -8.71 -0.35 2.01
N PRO A 116 -9.87 -0.17 1.34
CA PRO A 116 -11.18 -0.23 1.99
C PRO A 116 -11.50 -1.57 2.68
N GLU A 117 -11.10 -2.71 2.10
CA GLU A 117 -11.31 -4.03 2.69
C GLU A 117 -10.58 -4.22 4.02
N THR A 118 -9.42 -3.57 4.17
CA THR A 118 -8.64 -3.57 5.43
C THR A 118 -9.43 -3.02 6.59
N ILE A 119 -10.19 -1.94 6.35
CA ILE A 119 -11.04 -1.33 7.36
C ILE A 119 -12.06 -2.35 7.86
N VAL A 120 -12.80 -2.97 6.94
CA VAL A 120 -13.84 -3.96 7.30
C VAL A 120 -13.23 -5.15 8.01
N ARG A 121 -12.09 -5.66 7.53
CA ARG A 121 -11.39 -6.79 8.16
C ARG A 121 -11.03 -6.53 9.62
N LEU A 122 -10.56 -5.32 9.94
CA LEU A 122 -10.23 -4.95 11.32
C LEU A 122 -11.49 -4.83 12.19
N LEU A 123 -12.60 -4.31 11.65
CA LEU A 123 -13.86 -4.26 12.37
C LEU A 123 -14.45 -5.66 12.63
N ASP A 124 -14.27 -6.59 11.69
CA ASP A 124 -14.77 -7.97 11.79
C ASP A 124 -14.05 -8.78 12.86
N ILE A 125 -12.75 -8.52 13.09
CA ILE A 125 -11.99 -9.16 14.18
C ILE A 125 -12.28 -8.53 15.56
N GLY A 126 -13.20 -7.55 15.63
CA GLY A 126 -13.70 -6.98 16.89
C GLY A 126 -13.04 -5.69 17.33
N ILE A 127 -12.26 -5.03 16.46
CA ILE A 127 -11.70 -3.71 16.75
C ILE A 127 -12.83 -2.68 16.89
N ASP A 128 -12.74 -1.85 17.93
CA ASP A 128 -13.70 -0.77 18.15
C ASP A 128 -13.64 0.27 17.01
N PRO A 129 -14.76 0.58 16.34
CA PRO A 129 -14.77 1.52 15.22
C PRO A 129 -14.34 2.93 15.59
N PHE A 130 -14.62 3.40 16.80
CA PHE A 130 -14.27 4.76 17.22
C PHE A 130 -12.76 4.88 17.43
N ALA A 131 -12.17 3.99 18.22
CA ALA A 131 -10.73 3.96 18.47
C ALA A 131 -9.94 3.76 17.16
N PHE A 132 -10.43 2.91 16.26
CA PHE A 132 -9.80 2.71 14.97
C PHE A 132 -9.89 3.93 14.05
N ALA A 133 -11.07 4.54 13.93
CA ALA A 133 -11.25 5.74 13.13
C ALA A 133 -10.40 6.91 13.65
N ASP A 134 -10.30 7.07 14.96
CA ASP A 134 -9.50 8.13 15.57
C ASP A 134 -7.99 7.94 15.29
N SER A 135 -7.49 6.73 15.51
CA SER A 135 -6.08 6.37 15.33
C SER A 135 -5.61 6.34 13.86
N LEU A 136 -6.46 5.89 12.92
CA LEU A 136 -6.06 5.68 11.53
C LEU A 136 -5.67 6.99 10.81
N LEU A 137 -4.49 6.99 10.19
CA LEU A 137 -4.04 8.04 9.27
C LEU A 137 -4.26 7.66 7.82
N CYS A 138 -3.83 6.46 7.43
CA CYS A 138 -4.03 5.94 6.09
C CYS A 138 -3.86 4.43 6.00
N VAL A 139 -4.38 3.88 4.90
CA VAL A 139 -4.11 2.53 4.42
C VAL A 139 -3.49 2.65 3.03
N LEU A 140 -2.30 2.09 2.84
CA LEU A 140 -1.60 2.01 1.56
C LEU A 140 -1.64 0.56 1.06
N ALA A 141 -2.52 0.29 0.10
CA ALA A 141 -2.52 -0.99 -0.60
C ALA A 141 -1.48 -0.98 -1.72
N GLN A 142 -0.77 -2.10 -1.86
CA GLN A 142 0.35 -2.23 -2.79
C GLN A 142 0.30 -3.53 -3.60
N ARG A 143 0.77 -3.45 -4.85
CA ARG A 143 1.16 -4.58 -5.70
C ARG A 143 2.48 -4.27 -6.38
N LEU A 144 3.19 -5.29 -6.84
CA LEU A 144 4.30 -5.13 -7.79
C LEU A 144 3.85 -5.63 -9.15
N VAL A 145 4.23 -4.89 -10.18
CA VAL A 145 4.03 -5.26 -11.58
C VAL A 145 5.37 -5.25 -12.29
N ARG A 146 5.56 -6.13 -13.27
CA ARG A 146 6.81 -6.15 -14.06
C ARG A 146 6.87 -4.92 -14.96
N CYS A 147 8.06 -4.37 -15.14
CA CYS A 147 8.25 -3.27 -16.08
C CYS A 147 8.62 -3.81 -17.46
N LEU A 148 8.12 -3.17 -18.52
CA LEU A 148 8.57 -3.44 -19.88
C LEU A 148 10.08 -3.18 -19.99
N CYS A 149 10.78 -4.03 -20.74
CA CYS A 149 12.21 -3.87 -20.96
C CYS A 149 12.48 -2.59 -21.75
N GLY A 150 13.31 -1.70 -21.20
CA GLY A 150 13.68 -0.44 -21.85
C GLY A 150 14.37 -0.61 -23.21
N GLU A 151 15.10 -1.71 -23.40
CA GLU A 151 15.86 -2.00 -24.63
C GLU A 151 15.01 -2.56 -25.77
N CYS A 152 13.92 -3.27 -25.47
CA CYS A 152 13.16 -4.01 -26.48
C CYS A 152 11.66 -3.73 -26.51
N ARG A 153 11.12 -2.87 -25.64
CA ARG A 153 9.70 -2.50 -25.71
C ARG A 153 9.39 -1.93 -27.09
N GLU A 154 8.29 -2.37 -27.67
CA GLU A 154 7.89 -1.98 -29.02
C GLU A 154 6.67 -1.05 -28.94
N PRO A 155 6.73 0.17 -29.52
CA PRO A 155 5.56 1.03 -29.64
C PRO A 155 4.58 0.45 -30.67
N TYR A 156 3.29 0.53 -30.38
CA TYR A 156 2.24 0.21 -31.34
C TYR A 156 1.03 1.12 -31.11
N HIS A 157 0.28 1.34 -32.19
CA HIS A 157 -1.03 1.95 -32.11
C HIS A 157 -2.06 0.85 -31.82
N PRO A 158 -2.70 0.85 -30.64
CA PRO A 158 -3.65 -0.20 -30.28
C PRO A 158 -4.93 -0.08 -31.11
N VAL A 159 -5.63 -1.21 -31.28
CA VAL A 159 -6.98 -1.20 -31.84
C VAL A 159 -7.94 -0.46 -30.91
N LYS A 160 -9.02 0.08 -31.46
CA LYS A 160 -9.98 0.92 -30.72
C LYS A 160 -10.55 0.19 -29.50
N GLU A 161 -10.79 -1.11 -29.63
CA GLU A 161 -11.32 -1.96 -28.57
C GLU A 161 -10.38 -2.03 -27.35
N GLU A 162 -9.07 -2.09 -27.57
CA GLU A 162 -8.09 -2.12 -26.48
C GLU A 162 -8.03 -0.78 -25.74
N PHE A 163 -8.13 0.34 -26.47
CA PHE A 163 -8.29 1.66 -25.86
C PHE A 163 -9.58 1.73 -25.04
N ASP A 164 -10.71 1.29 -25.60
CA ASP A 164 -12.00 1.33 -24.92
C ASP A 164 -12.02 0.43 -23.66
N ASP A 165 -11.28 -0.68 -23.67
CA ASP A 165 -11.09 -1.53 -22.50
C ASP A 165 -10.28 -0.81 -21.40
N LEU A 166 -9.23 -0.05 -21.74
CA LEU A 166 -8.53 0.80 -20.78
C LEU A 166 -9.47 1.85 -20.16
N VAL A 167 -10.28 2.52 -20.99
CA VAL A 167 -11.26 3.53 -20.54
C VAL A 167 -12.27 2.89 -19.58
N ARG A 168 -12.83 1.73 -19.94
CA ARG A 168 -13.82 1.01 -19.13
C ARG A 168 -13.25 0.61 -17.76
N HIS A 169 -12.04 0.04 -17.74
CA HIS A 169 -11.40 -0.42 -16.50
C HIS A 169 -10.91 0.73 -15.62
N TYR A 170 -10.53 1.87 -16.21
CA TYR A 170 -10.20 3.08 -15.45
C TYR A 170 -11.45 3.76 -14.88
N GLY A 171 -12.58 3.63 -15.57
CA GLY A 171 -13.85 4.28 -15.32
C GLY A 171 -14.00 5.52 -16.20
N GLU A 172 -15.01 5.53 -17.07
CA GLU A 172 -15.21 6.52 -18.15
C GLU A 172 -15.14 7.97 -17.66
N GLN A 173 -15.86 8.30 -16.58
CA GLN A 173 -15.87 9.65 -16.00
C GLN A 173 -14.51 10.05 -15.41
N SER A 174 -13.76 9.09 -14.87
CA SER A 174 -12.43 9.37 -14.34
C SER A 174 -11.40 9.48 -15.46
N PHE A 175 -11.55 8.69 -16.53
CA PHE A 175 -10.63 8.67 -17.66
C PHE A 175 -10.73 9.96 -18.48
N SER A 176 -11.93 10.51 -18.67
CA SER A 176 -12.13 11.76 -19.38
C SER A 176 -11.35 12.93 -18.76
N ASN A 177 -11.13 12.92 -17.44
CA ASN A 177 -10.32 13.92 -16.74
C ASN A 177 -8.82 13.85 -17.08
N LEU A 178 -8.34 12.72 -17.63
CA LEU A 178 -6.96 12.58 -18.11
C LEU A 178 -6.71 13.37 -19.40
N LYS A 179 -7.77 13.75 -20.13
CA LYS A 179 -7.70 14.46 -21.42
C LYS A 179 -6.87 13.71 -22.47
N ILE A 180 -6.95 12.38 -22.46
CA ILE A 180 -6.31 11.49 -23.43
C ILE A 180 -7.36 11.12 -24.47
N ALA A 181 -7.11 11.44 -25.73
CA ALA A 181 -7.94 11.05 -26.86
C ALA A 181 -7.36 9.80 -27.54
N TYR A 182 -8.23 9.05 -28.23
CA TYR A 182 -7.78 8.05 -29.19
C TYR A 182 -7.65 8.74 -30.55
N ASP A 183 -6.42 9.07 -30.90
CA ASP A 183 -6.01 9.67 -32.18
C ASP A 183 -4.87 8.84 -32.79
N ASP A 184 -4.46 9.18 -34.02
CA ASP A 184 -3.43 8.43 -34.75
C ASP A 184 -2.05 8.43 -34.05
N ASP A 185 -1.83 9.36 -33.10
CA ASP A 185 -0.60 9.47 -32.32
C ASP A 185 -0.66 8.65 -31.01
N PHE A 186 -1.84 8.15 -30.62
CA PHE A 186 -2.01 7.36 -29.41
C PHE A 186 -1.19 6.07 -29.48
N THR A 187 -0.21 5.95 -28.59
CA THR A 187 0.78 4.87 -28.61
C THR A 187 0.82 4.14 -27.27
N LEU A 188 0.77 2.81 -27.34
CA LEU A 188 1.07 1.92 -26.22
C LEU A 188 2.36 1.14 -26.49
N TYR A 189 2.83 0.42 -25.48
CA TYR A 189 4.06 -0.36 -25.57
C TYR A 189 3.78 -1.81 -25.18
N ARG A 190 4.42 -2.75 -25.89
CA ARG A 190 4.30 -4.19 -25.63
C ARG A 190 5.65 -4.86 -25.48
N ALA A 191 5.65 -6.00 -24.80
CA ALA A 191 6.80 -6.87 -24.62
C ALA A 191 7.19 -7.57 -25.95
N LYS A 192 8.45 -7.40 -26.38
CA LYS A 192 9.02 -8.10 -27.55
C LYS A 192 9.96 -9.26 -27.17
N GLY A 193 10.77 -9.05 -26.14
CA GLY A 193 11.84 -9.97 -25.73
C GLY A 193 13.18 -9.67 -26.41
N CYS A 194 14.27 -9.71 -25.63
CA CYS A 194 15.65 -9.64 -26.09
C CYS A 194 16.58 -10.30 -25.07
N PRO A 195 17.87 -10.54 -25.41
CA PRO A 195 18.84 -11.12 -24.48
C PRO A 195 18.96 -10.37 -23.13
N GLU A 196 18.87 -9.03 -23.13
CA GLU A 196 18.97 -8.21 -21.92
C GLU A 196 17.85 -8.45 -20.89
N CYS A 197 16.71 -8.98 -21.33
CA CYS A 197 15.59 -9.34 -20.47
C CYS A 197 15.34 -10.85 -20.44
N ASN A 198 16.34 -11.67 -20.83
CA ASN A 198 16.22 -13.12 -20.95
C ASN A 198 15.04 -13.55 -21.83
N ASN A 199 14.79 -12.81 -22.90
CA ASN A 199 13.69 -12.99 -23.85
C ASN A 199 12.27 -12.91 -23.24
N THR A 200 12.12 -12.36 -22.03
CA THR A 200 10.79 -12.21 -21.40
C THR A 200 10.03 -10.99 -21.87
N GLY A 201 10.74 -9.95 -22.31
CA GLY A 201 10.20 -8.63 -22.62
C GLY A 201 10.05 -7.71 -21.40
N TYR A 202 10.39 -8.18 -20.20
CA TYR A 202 10.28 -7.42 -18.96
C TYR A 202 11.60 -7.35 -18.19
N ARG A 203 11.88 -6.22 -17.55
CA ARG A 203 13.07 -6.05 -16.71
C ARG A 203 12.76 -5.15 -15.52
N GLY A 204 12.93 -5.69 -14.32
CA GLY A 204 12.60 -4.98 -13.08
C GLY A 204 11.10 -4.98 -12.78
N MET A 205 10.75 -4.33 -11.67
CA MET A 205 9.37 -4.22 -11.19
C MET A 205 9.11 -2.81 -10.67
N THR A 206 7.85 -2.39 -10.71
CA THR A 206 7.38 -1.14 -10.11
C THR A 206 6.18 -1.39 -9.21
N GLY A 207 6.03 -0.55 -8.19
CA GLY A 207 4.85 -0.58 -7.32
C GLY A 207 3.62 0.04 -7.97
N LEU A 208 2.47 -0.61 -7.78
CA LEU A 208 1.14 -0.04 -7.90
C LEU A 208 0.64 0.30 -6.50
N PHE A 209 0.06 1.48 -6.34
CA PHE A 209 -0.30 2.00 -5.02
C PHE A 209 -1.73 2.53 -5.03
N GLU A 210 -2.49 2.16 -4.00
CA GLU A 210 -3.80 2.73 -3.67
C GLU A 210 -3.70 3.28 -2.25
N LEU A 211 -3.77 4.61 -2.12
CA LEU A 211 -3.61 5.31 -0.84
C LEU A 211 -4.93 5.87 -0.36
N LEU A 212 -5.56 5.19 0.60
CA LEU A 212 -6.74 5.69 1.30
C LEU A 212 -6.30 6.52 2.49
N VAL A 213 -6.60 7.81 2.47
CA VAL A 213 -6.35 8.72 3.60
C VAL A 213 -7.59 8.75 4.48
N ALA A 214 -7.41 8.63 5.79
CA ALA A 214 -8.50 8.67 6.76
C ALA A 214 -8.92 10.11 7.06
N THR A 215 -9.68 10.72 6.14
CA THR A 215 -10.31 12.03 6.33
C THR A 215 -11.50 11.92 7.30
N ASP A 216 -12.01 13.06 7.79
CA ASP A 216 -13.15 13.06 8.71
C ASP A 216 -14.38 12.34 8.13
N ALA A 217 -14.62 12.49 6.81
CA ALA A 217 -15.68 11.77 6.12
C ALA A 217 -15.48 10.25 6.19
N ILE A 218 -14.27 9.77 5.84
CA ILE A 218 -13.91 8.36 5.94
C ILE A 218 -14.03 7.86 7.39
N LYS A 219 -13.55 8.63 8.38
CA LYS A 219 -13.65 8.29 9.81
C LYS A 219 -15.10 8.11 10.26
N GLN A 220 -16.00 9.01 9.86
CA GLN A 220 -17.43 8.85 10.14
C GLN A 220 -18.04 7.63 9.46
N MET A 221 -17.58 7.28 8.26
CA MET A 221 -17.99 6.06 7.57
C MET A 221 -17.50 4.78 8.28
N ILE A 222 -16.29 4.80 8.84
CA ILE A 222 -15.75 3.70 9.66
C ILE A 222 -16.62 3.51 10.91
N ILE A 223 -16.86 4.59 11.65
CA ILE A 223 -17.70 4.59 12.86
C ILE A 223 -19.11 4.05 12.55
N GLY A 224 -19.71 4.54 11.46
CA GLY A 224 -21.02 4.12 10.99
C GLY A 224 -21.05 2.79 10.23
N ARG A 225 -19.95 2.03 10.21
CA ARG A 225 -19.81 0.71 9.55
C ARG A 225 -20.36 0.68 8.12
N LYS A 226 -20.03 1.71 7.33
CA LYS A 226 -20.49 1.80 5.93
C LYS A 226 -19.82 0.72 5.07
N SER A 227 -20.48 0.37 3.97
CA SER A 227 -19.98 -0.66 3.05
C SER A 227 -18.67 -0.25 2.39
N ILE A 228 -17.88 -1.25 2.00
CA ILE A 228 -16.63 -1.09 1.22
C ILE A 228 -16.85 -0.19 0.00
N ALA A 229 -17.95 -0.40 -0.72
CA ALA A 229 -18.30 0.38 -1.91
C ALA A 229 -18.50 1.87 -1.59
N ALA A 230 -19.14 2.19 -0.46
CA ALA A 230 -19.38 3.57 -0.04
C ALA A 230 -18.06 4.27 0.35
N ILE A 231 -17.23 3.60 1.15
CA ILE A 231 -15.90 4.11 1.56
C ILE A 231 -15.03 4.34 0.32
N ARG A 232 -14.97 3.36 -0.59
CA ARG A 232 -14.20 3.46 -1.85
C ARG A 232 -14.66 4.65 -2.69
N LYS A 233 -15.97 4.84 -2.84
CA LYS A 233 -16.53 5.97 -3.60
C LYS A 233 -16.12 7.32 -3.00
N SER A 234 -16.21 7.47 -1.67
CA SER A 234 -15.77 8.71 -1.00
C SER A 234 -14.29 8.94 -1.21
N ALA A 235 -13.45 7.92 -0.97
CA ALA A 235 -12.01 8.03 -1.10
C ALA A 235 -11.59 8.39 -2.54
N ILE A 236 -12.22 7.80 -3.57
CA ILE A 236 -11.96 8.16 -4.97
C ILE A 236 -12.35 9.62 -5.26
N THR A 237 -13.50 10.06 -4.74
CA THR A 237 -13.95 11.46 -4.87
C THR A 237 -12.96 12.44 -4.21
N GLU A 238 -12.29 12.00 -3.14
CA GLU A 238 -11.26 12.74 -2.42
C GLU A 238 -9.85 12.59 -3.04
N GLY A 239 -9.73 11.96 -4.22
CA GLY A 239 -8.48 11.87 -4.98
C GLY A 239 -7.68 10.57 -4.83
N MET A 240 -8.26 9.53 -4.21
CA MET A 240 -7.65 8.20 -4.22
C MET A 240 -7.74 7.57 -5.62
N HIS A 241 -6.60 7.14 -6.16
CA HIS A 241 -6.57 6.24 -7.30
C HIS A 241 -6.61 4.78 -6.83
N THR A 242 -7.36 3.94 -7.53
CA THR A 242 -7.32 2.48 -7.30
C THR A 242 -6.03 1.87 -7.81
N LEU A 243 -5.70 0.66 -7.36
CA LEU A 243 -4.54 -0.10 -7.89
C LEU A 243 -4.60 -0.24 -9.42
N LEU A 244 -5.79 -0.53 -9.96
CA LEU A 244 -6.02 -0.69 -11.40
C LEU A 244 -5.85 0.63 -12.15
N GLN A 245 -6.41 1.73 -11.63
CA GLN A 245 -6.19 3.06 -12.21
C GLN A 245 -4.71 3.44 -12.20
N GLY A 246 -4.01 3.22 -11.08
CA GLY A 246 -2.57 3.45 -10.98
C GLY A 246 -1.76 2.62 -11.98
N GLY A 247 -2.17 1.37 -12.21
CA GLY A 247 -1.58 0.50 -13.22
C GLY A 247 -1.82 1.00 -14.64
N ILE A 248 -3.05 1.39 -14.99
CA ILE A 248 -3.38 1.95 -16.31
C ILE A 248 -2.58 3.22 -16.58
N LEU A 249 -2.39 4.11 -15.59
CA LEU A 249 -1.53 5.29 -15.75
C LEU A 249 -0.07 4.93 -16.11
N LYS A 250 0.42 3.78 -15.65
CA LYS A 250 1.75 3.27 -16.00
C LYS A 250 1.78 2.62 -17.39
N VAL A 251 0.69 1.98 -17.81
CA VAL A 251 0.51 1.49 -19.20
C VAL A 251 0.58 2.65 -20.18
N LEU A 252 -0.16 3.73 -19.90
CA LEU A 252 -0.17 4.95 -20.73
C LEU A 252 1.20 5.64 -20.81
N ARG A 253 2.11 5.36 -19.86
CA ARG A 253 3.50 5.86 -19.87
C ARG A 253 4.51 4.88 -20.49
N GLY A 254 4.05 3.71 -20.93
CA GLY A 254 4.91 2.65 -21.46
C GLY A 254 5.83 2.01 -20.43
N GLU A 255 5.49 2.08 -19.14
CA GLU A 255 6.26 1.46 -18.05
C GLU A 255 5.95 -0.04 -17.90
N THR A 256 4.71 -0.44 -18.15
CA THR A 256 4.18 -1.82 -18.11
C THR A 256 3.16 -1.96 -19.24
N ASP A 257 2.65 -3.17 -19.48
CA ASP A 257 1.45 -3.37 -20.32
C ASP A 257 0.21 -3.70 -19.50
N PHE A 258 -0.94 -3.71 -20.19
CA PHE A 258 -2.24 -3.87 -19.56
C PHE A 258 -2.47 -5.30 -19.04
N ILE A 259 -1.94 -6.31 -19.74
CA ILE A 259 -2.03 -7.72 -19.34
C ILE A 259 -1.38 -7.91 -17.97
N GLU A 260 -0.20 -7.34 -17.77
CA GLU A 260 0.49 -7.38 -16.49
C GLU A 260 -0.32 -6.71 -15.37
N VAL A 261 -0.90 -5.54 -15.63
CA VAL A 261 -1.72 -4.82 -14.65
C VAL A 261 -2.95 -5.63 -14.24
N LEU A 262 -3.68 -6.22 -15.19
CA LEU A 262 -4.85 -7.04 -14.89
C LEU A 262 -4.46 -8.27 -14.05
N SER A 263 -3.32 -8.89 -14.36
CA SER A 263 -2.85 -10.12 -13.70
C SER A 263 -2.60 -9.94 -12.20
N VAL A 264 -2.27 -8.72 -11.74
CA VAL A 264 -1.95 -8.41 -10.34
C VAL A 264 -3.08 -7.68 -9.59
N CYS A 265 -4.02 -7.06 -10.31
CA CYS A 265 -5.09 -6.25 -9.74
C CYS A 265 -6.45 -6.97 -9.61
N ILE A 266 -6.74 -7.97 -10.45
CA ILE A 266 -8.07 -8.62 -10.53
C ILE A 266 -8.09 -10.02 -9.87
N ARG A 267 -7.03 -10.38 -9.13
CA ARG A 267 -6.98 -11.61 -8.33
C ARG A 267 -7.73 -11.48 -7.01
#